data_AF-A0A1R3IRW5-F1
#
_entry.id   AF-A0A1R3IRW5-F1
#
_cell.length_a   1.000
_cell.length_b   1.000
_cell.length_c   1.000
_cell.angle_alpha   90.00
_cell.angle_beta   90.00
_cell.angle_gamma   90.00
#
_symmetry.space_group_name_H-M   'P 1'
#
loop_
_entity.id
_entity.type
_entity.pdbx_description
1 polymer ?
#
loop_
_entity_poly.entity_id
_entity_poly.type
_entity_poly.pdbx_seq_one_letter_code
_entity_poly.pdbx_strand_id
1 'polypeptide(L)'
;MKEKFGKLLLGEDMSGGGKGVSSALALSNAITNLAASVFGEQSKLEPMAPETKVRWKKEIDWLLSVSDQIVEFVPGQQTNKDGSNMEIMTTKQRTDLQLNIPALKKLDTMLLARTLILLVYLWF
;
A
#
# COMPACT_ATOMS: atom_id res chain seq x y z
N MET A 1 -1.14 -12.55 -6.70
CA MET A 1 -2.10 -11.43 -6.83
C MET A 1 -3.55 -11.91 -6.70
N LYS A 2 -4.10 -12.69 -7.66
CA LYS A 2 -5.50 -13.19 -7.61
C LYS A 2 -5.87 -13.87 -6.29
N GLU A 3 -5.04 -14.79 -5.81
CA GLU A 3 -5.30 -15.51 -4.55
C GLU A 3 -5.40 -14.56 -3.34
N LYS A 4 -4.52 -13.56 -3.24
CA LYS A 4 -4.52 -12.59 -2.14
C LYS A 4 -5.78 -11.72 -2.15
N PHE A 5 -6.12 -11.16 -3.30
CA PHE A 5 -7.35 -10.38 -3.43
C PHE A 5 -8.60 -11.24 -3.22
N GLY A 6 -8.60 -12.50 -3.67
CA GLY A 6 -9.67 -13.45 -3.36
C GLY A 6 -9.85 -13.65 -1.85
N LYS A 7 -8.77 -13.86 -1.11
CA LYS A 7 -8.81 -13.97 0.37
C LYS A 7 -9.29 -12.68 1.05
N LEU A 8 -8.89 -11.51 0.53
CA LEU A 8 -9.37 -10.21 1.03
C LEU A 8 -10.87 -10.03 0.83
N LEU A 9 -11.40 -10.45 -0.32
CA LEU A 9 -12.84 -10.37 -0.63
C LEU A 9 -13.68 -11.32 0.22
N LEU A 10 -13.12 -12.43 0.67
CA LEU A 10 -13.77 -13.35 1.61
C LEU A 10 -13.79 -12.83 3.06
N GLY A 11 -13.05 -11.75 3.36
CA GLY A 11 -13.02 -11.19 4.72
C GLY A 11 -12.56 -12.20 5.77
N GLU A 12 -11.54 -13.01 5.46
CA GLU A 12 -11.03 -14.10 6.31
C GLU A 12 -11.99 -15.30 6.51
N ASP A 13 -13.22 -15.23 6.00
CA ASP A 13 -14.16 -16.36 5.99
C ASP A 13 -13.94 -17.25 4.75
N MET A 14 -13.03 -18.21 4.90
CA MET A 14 -12.69 -19.17 3.84
C MET A 14 -13.83 -20.16 3.51
N SER A 15 -14.94 -20.17 4.27
CA SER A 15 -16.13 -20.99 3.96
C SER A 15 -17.02 -20.38 2.88
N GLY A 16 -16.87 -19.08 2.60
CA GLY A 16 -17.71 -18.34 1.66
C GLY A 16 -19.08 -17.95 2.22
N GLY A 17 -19.32 -18.14 3.51
CA GLY A 17 -20.60 -17.87 4.18
C GLY A 17 -20.90 -16.40 4.46
N GLY A 18 -19.97 -15.49 4.13
CA GLY A 18 -20.15 -14.04 4.30
C GLY A 18 -20.15 -13.58 5.76
N LYS A 19 -19.66 -14.42 6.69
CA LYS A 19 -19.55 -14.11 8.13
C LYS A 19 -18.16 -13.55 8.49
N GLY A 20 -17.42 -13.11 7.49
CA GLY A 20 -16.08 -12.56 7.63
C GLY A 20 -16.05 -11.14 8.20
N VAL A 21 -14.84 -10.60 8.27
CA VAL A 21 -14.56 -9.23 8.70
C VAL A 21 -14.74 -8.23 7.55
N SER A 22 -14.77 -6.93 7.90
CA SER A 22 -14.79 -5.86 6.89
C SER A 22 -13.53 -5.89 6.02
N SER A 23 -13.63 -5.41 4.78
CA SER A 23 -12.46 -5.31 3.88
C SER A 23 -11.35 -4.44 4.47
N ALA A 24 -11.70 -3.42 5.26
CA ALA A 24 -10.73 -2.58 5.97
C ALA A 24 -9.93 -3.40 7.00
N LEU A 25 -10.61 -4.23 7.79
CA LEU A 25 -9.94 -5.09 8.77
C LEU A 25 -9.12 -6.19 8.10
N ALA A 26 -9.67 -6.85 7.07
CA ALA A 26 -8.95 -7.85 6.30
C ALA A 26 -7.67 -7.27 5.65
N LEU A 27 -7.73 -6.04 5.14
CA LEU A 27 -6.56 -5.36 4.57
C LEU A 27 -5.53 -4.99 5.65
N SER A 28 -5.97 -4.50 6.81
CA SER A 28 -5.10 -4.22 7.95
C SER A 28 -4.39 -5.48 8.46
N ASN A 29 -5.12 -6.58 8.60
CA ASN A 29 -4.57 -7.88 8.99
C ASN A 29 -3.59 -8.40 7.94
N ALA A 30 -3.92 -8.28 6.65
CA ALA A 30 -3.02 -8.70 5.57
C ALA A 30 -1.70 -7.92 5.55
N ILE A 31 -1.72 -6.61 5.79
CA ILE A 31 -0.50 -5.78 5.92
C ILE A 31 0.32 -6.24 7.13
N THR A 32 -0.33 -6.40 8.29
CA THR A 32 0.35 -6.78 9.54
C THR A 32 0.97 -8.18 9.44
N ASN A 33 0.23 -9.15 8.88
CA ASN A 33 0.72 -10.51 8.66
C ASN A 33 1.86 -10.56 7.65
N LEU A 34 1.80 -9.74 6.59
CA LEU A 34 2.91 -9.62 5.64
C LEU A 34 4.18 -9.09 6.33
N ALA A 35 4.04 -8.02 7.12
CA ALA A 35 5.16 -7.46 7.86
C ALA A 35 5.76 -8.48 8.84
N ALA A 36 4.93 -9.20 9.60
CA ALA A 36 5.38 -10.26 10.49
C ALA A 36 6.10 -11.39 9.73
N SER A 37 5.61 -11.80 8.57
CA SER A 37 6.25 -12.84 7.75
C SER A 37 7.57 -12.39 7.12
N VAL A 38 7.69 -11.13 6.72
CA VAL A 38 8.89 -10.60 6.02
C VAL A 38 9.98 -10.19 7.01
N PHE A 39 9.60 -9.50 8.08
CA PHE A 39 10.54 -8.96 9.07
C PHE A 39 10.71 -9.86 10.28
N GLY A 40 9.83 -10.83 10.53
CA GLY A 40 9.97 -11.79 11.63
C GLY A 40 11.19 -12.71 11.49
N GLU A 41 11.64 -12.95 10.26
CA GLU A 41 12.88 -13.69 9.97
C GLU A 41 14.15 -12.85 10.23
N GLN A 42 14.01 -11.52 10.33
CA GLN A 42 15.11 -10.60 10.52
C GLN A 42 15.53 -10.54 12.00
N SER A 43 16.31 -11.52 12.42
CA SER A 43 16.84 -11.64 13.79
C SER A 43 18.13 -10.84 14.02
N LYS A 44 18.79 -10.38 12.96
CA LYS A 44 20.06 -9.64 13.00
C LYS A 44 19.94 -8.32 12.26
N LEU A 45 20.80 -7.37 12.63
CA LEU A 45 20.95 -6.07 11.95
C LEU A 45 21.77 -6.25 10.66
N GLU A 46 21.25 -7.03 9.72
CA GLU A 46 21.88 -7.29 8.42
C GLU A 46 20.96 -6.88 7.26
N PRO A 47 21.48 -6.70 6.03
CA PRO A 47 20.67 -6.47 4.85
C PRO A 47 19.67 -7.59 4.67
N MET A 48 18.41 -7.19 4.47
CA MET A 48 17.37 -8.11 4.05
C MET A 48 17.78 -8.81 2.74
N ALA A 49 17.56 -10.12 2.67
CA ALA A 49 17.81 -10.88 1.46
C ALA A 49 17.10 -10.24 0.25
N PRO A 50 17.76 -10.18 -0.93
CA PRO A 50 17.19 -9.53 -2.12
C PRO A 50 15.79 -10.06 -2.48
N GLU A 51 15.58 -11.37 -2.35
CA GLU A 51 14.29 -12.02 -2.62
C GLU A 51 13.18 -11.54 -1.68
N THR A 52 13.46 -11.51 -0.37
CA THR A 52 12.53 -11.03 0.66
C THR A 52 12.20 -9.55 0.46
N LYS A 53 13.18 -8.74 0.06
CA LYS A 53 12.99 -7.32 -0.26
C LYS A 53 12.12 -7.11 -1.50
N VAL A 54 12.32 -7.90 -2.55
CA VAL A 54 11.47 -7.88 -3.75
C VAL A 54 10.05 -8.31 -3.41
N ARG A 55 9.89 -9.38 -2.61
CA ARG A 55 8.59 -9.87 -2.14
C ARG A 55 7.85 -8.81 -1.35
N TRP A 56 8.50 -8.19 -0.36
CA TRP A 56 7.93 -7.11 0.44
C TRP A 56 7.40 -5.98 -0.44
N LYS A 57 8.26 -5.41 -1.30
CA LYS A 57 7.90 -4.30 -2.19
C LYS A 57 6.71 -4.63 -3.08
N LYS A 58 6.69 -5.84 -3.64
CA LYS A 58 5.61 -6.27 -4.55
C LYS A 58 4.29 -6.48 -3.82
N GLU A 59 4.32 -7.15 -2.67
CA GLU A 59 3.10 -7.50 -1.94
C GLU A 59 2.51 -6.29 -1.20
N ILE A 60 3.34 -5.40 -0.66
CA ILE A 60 2.85 -4.16 -0.02
C ILE A 60 2.23 -3.22 -1.05
N ASP A 61 2.80 -3.14 -2.26
CA ASP A 61 2.24 -2.30 -3.33
C ASP A 61 0.85 -2.78 -3.77
N TRP A 62 0.64 -4.10 -3.85
CA TRP A 62 -0.70 -4.67 -4.08
C TRP A 62 -1.70 -4.31 -2.98
N LEU A 63 -1.29 -4.34 -1.71
CA LEU A 63 -2.19 -4.01 -0.60
C LEU A 63 -2.50 -2.50 -0.57
N LEU A 64 -1.55 -1.65 -0.94
CA LEU A 64 -1.71 -0.20 -0.97
C LEU A 64 -2.46 0.32 -2.21
N SER A 65 -2.59 -0.48 -3.28
CA SER A 65 -3.26 -0.04 -4.51
C SER A 65 -4.73 0.36 -4.30
N VAL A 66 -5.37 -0.12 -3.22
CA VAL A 66 -6.74 0.30 -2.84
C VAL A 66 -6.79 1.80 -2.54
N SER A 67 -5.72 2.38 -1.98
CA SER A 67 -5.67 3.81 -1.63
C SER A 67 -5.69 4.74 -2.84
N ASP A 68 -5.31 4.25 -4.02
CA ASP A 68 -5.36 5.02 -5.27
C ASP A 68 -6.79 5.19 -5.78
N GLN A 69 -7.71 4.33 -5.34
CA GLN A 69 -9.12 4.36 -5.72
C GLN A 69 -10.00 5.09 -4.69
N ILE A 70 -9.43 5.53 -3.56
CA ILE A 70 -10.15 6.28 -2.53
C ILE A 70 -10.06 7.77 -2.86
N VAL A 71 -11.16 8.31 -3.40
CA VAL A 71 -11.26 9.67 -3.91
C VAL A 71 -12.37 10.46 -3.23
N GLU A 72 -12.18 11.77 -3.16
CA GLU A 72 -13.19 12.78 -2.87
C GLU A 72 -13.71 13.34 -4.21
N PHE A 73 -15.03 13.53 -4.30
CA PHE A 73 -15.65 14.22 -5.42
C PHE A 73 -15.71 15.71 -5.13
N VAL A 74 -15.05 16.52 -5.94
CA VAL A 74 -14.97 17.98 -5.77
C VAL A 74 -15.54 18.69 -7.00
N PRO A 75 -16.30 19.78 -6.81
CA PRO A 75 -16.80 20.57 -7.93
C PRO A 75 -15.64 21.22 -8.67
N GLY A 76 -15.75 21.28 -10.00
CA GLY A 76 -14.78 21.87 -10.91
C GLY A 76 -15.47 22.47 -12.14
N GLN A 77 -14.68 23.11 -12.99
CA GLN A 77 -15.16 23.66 -14.25
C GLN A 77 -14.33 23.09 -15.39
N GLN A 78 -15.01 22.75 -16.49
CA GLN A 78 -14.39 22.27 -17.72
C GLN A 78 -14.80 23.16 -18.88
N THR A 79 -13.81 23.62 -19.64
CA THR A 79 -14.03 24.33 -20.90
C THR A 79 -14.05 23.32 -22.04
N ASN A 80 -15.15 23.28 -22.78
CA ASN A 80 -15.28 22.45 -23.98
C ASN A 80 -14.48 23.05 -25.14
N LYS A 81 -14.26 22.23 -26.18
CA LYS A 81 -13.57 22.67 -27.41
C LYS A 81 -14.25 23.86 -28.09
N ASP A 82 -15.56 24.00 -27.89
CA ASP A 82 -16.38 25.09 -28.42
C ASP A 82 -16.34 26.36 -27.55
N GLY A 83 -15.51 26.39 -26.51
CA GLY A 83 -15.33 27.54 -25.60
C GLY A 83 -16.40 27.66 -24.51
N SER A 84 -17.40 26.78 -24.48
CA SER A 84 -18.42 26.76 -23.41
C SER A 84 -17.85 26.20 -22.10
N ASN A 85 -18.18 26.84 -20.98
CA ASN A 85 -17.84 26.36 -19.64
C ASN A 85 -18.98 25.52 -19.06
N MET A 86 -18.64 24.38 -18.48
CA MET A 86 -19.56 23.47 -17.80
C MET A 86 -19.05 23.18 -16.39
N GLU A 87 -19.97 23.20 -15.42
CA GLU A 87 -19.69 22.71 -14.06
C GLU A 87 -19.68 21.19 -14.07
N ILE A 88 -18.60 20.60 -13.56
CA ILE A 88 -18.40 19.16 -13.51
C ILE A 88 -17.98 18.73 -12.11
N MET A 89 -18.19 17.46 -11.80
CA MET A 89 -17.60 16.84 -10.62
C MET A 89 -16.30 16.15 -11.04
N THR A 90 -15.21 16.46 -10.33
CA THR A 90 -13.89 15.88 -10.56
C THR A 90 -13.50 14.99 -9.39
N THR A 91 -12.70 13.97 -9.66
CA THR A 91 -12.15 13.09 -8.62
C THR A 91 -10.78 13.60 -8.18
N LYS A 92 -10.60 13.72 -6.86
CA LYS A 92 -9.31 14.02 -6.24
C LYS A 92 -9.01 12.94 -5.21
N GLN A 93 -7.76 12.50 -5.07
CA GLN A 93 -7.41 11.56 -4.01
C GLN A 93 -7.76 12.16 -2.63
N ARG A 94 -8.27 11.33 -1.72
CA ARG A 94 -8.63 11.76 -0.36
C ARG A 94 -7.45 12.45 0.32
N THR A 95 -7.73 13.56 1.00
CA THR A 95 -6.68 14.51 1.42
C THR A 95 -5.65 13.89 2.38
N ASP A 96 -6.08 13.03 3.30
CA ASP A 96 -5.21 12.30 4.21
C ASP A 96 -4.31 11.30 3.47
N LEU A 97 -4.83 10.59 2.47
CA LEU A 97 -4.09 9.60 1.70
C LEU A 97 -3.05 10.26 0.77
N GLN A 98 -3.41 11.40 0.19
CA GLN A 98 -2.54 12.17 -0.71
C GLN A 98 -1.21 12.56 -0.04
N LEU A 99 -1.23 12.86 1.27
CA LEU A 99 -0.04 13.23 2.04
C LEU A 99 0.62 12.01 2.71
N ASN A 100 -0.18 11.15 3.34
CA ASN A 100 0.36 10.11 4.21
C ASN A 100 0.94 8.91 3.45
N ILE A 101 0.32 8.49 2.34
CA ILE A 101 0.79 7.31 1.58
C ILE A 101 2.20 7.53 1.00
N PRO A 102 2.51 8.67 0.33
CA PRO A 102 3.87 8.93 -0.12
C PRO A 102 4.90 9.03 1.02
N ALA A 103 4.51 9.65 2.16
CA ALA A 103 5.38 9.77 3.32
C ALA A 103 5.74 8.40 3.92
N LEU A 104 4.77 7.50 4.06
CA LEU A 104 4.99 6.13 4.53
C LEU A 104 5.84 5.31 3.56
N LYS A 105 5.61 5.42 2.25
CA LYS A 105 6.47 4.77 1.23
C LYS A 105 7.92 5.26 1.29
N LYS A 106 8.14 6.55 1.60
CA LYS A 106 9.47 7.12 1.80
C LYS A 106 10.15 6.55 3.05
N LEU A 107 9.43 6.44 4.17
CA LEU A 107 9.94 5.82 5.40
C LEU A 107 10.30 4.35 5.18
N ASP A 108 9.44 3.58 4.49
CA ASP A 108 9.73 2.19 4.13
C ASP A 108 11.02 2.06 3.31
N THR A 109 11.19 2.93 2.31
CA THR A 109 12.42 2.96 1.50
C THR A 109 13.65 3.27 2.33
N MET A 110 13.55 4.21 3.28
CA MET A 110 14.64 4.55 4.19
C MET A 110 15.01 3.38 5.10
N LEU A 111 14.04 2.67 5.67
CA LEU A 111 14.27 1.50 6.53
C LEU A 111 14.93 0.35 5.74
N LEU A 112 14.47 0.08 4.52
CA LEU A 112 15.05 -0.93 3.64
C LEU A 112 16.43 -0.57 3.07
N ALA A 113 16.82 0.72 3.16
CA ALA A 113 18.14 1.21 2.75
C ALA A 113 19.13 1.29 3.94
N ARG A 114 18.64 1.51 5.17
CA ARG A 114 19.50 1.72 6.36
C ARG A 114 20.34 0.49 6.73
N THR A 115 19.88 -0.71 6.37
CA THR A 115 20.67 -1.95 6.50
C THR A 115 21.85 -2.03 5.51
N LEU A 116 21.83 -1.28 4.40
CA LEU A 116 22.98 -1.16 3.49
C LEU A 116 23.99 -0.11 3.98
N ILE A 117 23.53 1.02 4.53
CA ILE A 117 24.41 2.14 4.91
C ILE A 117 25.32 1.77 6.09
N LEU A 118 24.81 1.04 7.09
CA LEU A 118 25.63 0.64 8.25
C LEU A 118 26.75 -0.32 7.85
N LEU A 119 26.54 -1.21 6.88
CA LEU A 119 27.61 -2.12 6.44
C LEU A 119 28.66 -1.46 5.56
N VAL A 120 28.28 -0.48 4.74
CA VAL A 120 29.24 0.25 3.89
C VAL A 120 30.15 1.16 4.74
N TYR A 121 29.63 1.75 5.83
CA TYR A 121 30.43 2.60 6.72
C TYR A 121 31.24 1.84 7.79
N LEU A 122 31.03 0.54 7.97
CA LEU A 122 31.85 -0.32 8.85
C LEU A 122 33.03 -0.99 8.12
N TRP A 123 33.19 -0.72 6.81
CA TRP A 123 34.26 -1.23 5.95
C TRP A 123 35.20 -0.13 5.42
N PHE A 124 35.18 1.07 6.03
CA PHE A 124 36.15 2.15 5.84
C PHE A 124 36.67 2.65 7.18
#